data_AF-A0A3Q9W8E0-F1
#
_entry.id   AF-A0A3Q9W8E0-F1
#
_cell.length_a   1.000
_cell.length_b   1.000
_cell.length_c   1.000
_cell.angle_alpha   90.00
_cell.angle_beta   90.00
_cell.angle_gamma   90.00
#
_symmetry.space_group_name_H-M   'P 1'
#
loop_
_entity.id
_entity.type
_entity.pdbx_description
1 polymer ?
#
loop_
_entity_poly.entity_id
_entity_poly.type
_entity_poly.pdbx_seq_one_letter_code
_entity_poly.pdbx_strand_id
1 'polypeptide(L)'
;MKLKLLEQLKNAQIDMPLDFEFGGLAFKFTAQIKLITQSEIDEITSGNLSDADVVRKLLVGWTGFTYEGEDAPYSEGAKEEMLAYGALAARLSSASIQAQYAVQEKN
;
A
#
# COMPACT_ATOMS: atom_id res chain seq x y z
N MET A 1 4.28 20.41 22.82
CA MET A 1 4.70 20.34 21.40
C MET A 1 4.99 18.93 20.89
N LYS A 2 5.52 17.98 21.69
CA LYS A 2 5.76 16.59 21.24
C LYS A 2 4.50 15.81 20.80
N LEU A 3 3.32 16.10 21.35
CA LEU A 3 2.11 15.33 21.09
C LEU A 3 1.46 15.62 19.72
N LYS A 4 1.51 16.85 19.20
CA LYS A 4 0.89 17.20 17.91
C LYS A 4 1.58 16.55 16.72
N LEU A 5 2.91 16.44 16.76
CA LEU A 5 3.69 15.75 15.72
C LEU A 5 3.38 14.24 15.69
N LEU A 6 3.21 13.63 16.86
CA LEU A 6 2.80 12.22 16.96
C LEU A 6 1.35 12.01 16.45
N GLU A 7 0.45 12.96 16.67
CA GLU A 7 -0.91 12.93 16.10
C GLU A 7 -0.91 13.10 14.58
N GLN A 8 -0.03 13.92 14.04
CA GLN A 8 0.16 14.04 12.58
C GLN A 8 0.73 12.74 11.98
N LEU A 9 1.63 12.07 12.70
CA LEU A 9 2.21 10.79 12.26
C LEU A 9 1.16 9.68 12.13
N LYS A 10 0.13 9.68 12.98
CA LYS A 10 -0.99 8.70 12.90
C LYS A 10 -1.79 8.79 11.61
N ASN A 11 -1.78 9.95 10.96
CA ASN A 11 -2.46 10.18 9.68
C ASN A 11 -1.47 10.30 8.51
N ALA A 12 -0.19 10.01 8.76
CA ALA A 12 0.82 10.07 7.71
C ALA A 12 0.66 8.89 6.76
N GLN A 13 0.97 9.14 5.50
CA GLN A 13 1.03 8.14 4.44
C GLN A 13 2.40 8.15 3.78
N ILE A 14 2.78 7.00 3.25
CA ILE A 14 4.02 6.75 2.54
C ILE A 14 3.66 6.62 1.07
N ASP A 15 4.27 7.45 0.23
CA ASP A 15 4.15 7.33 -1.22
C ASP A 15 5.18 6.31 -1.72
N MET A 16 4.69 5.20 -2.28
CA MET A 16 5.51 4.12 -2.83
C MET A 16 5.27 4.01 -4.34
N PRO A 17 6.22 4.43 -5.20
CA PRO A 17 6.10 4.25 -6.64
C PRO A 17 6.18 2.76 -7.00
N LEU A 18 5.23 2.30 -7.80
CA LEU A 18 5.14 0.94 -8.31
C LEU A 18 5.24 0.96 -9.84
N ASP A 19 6.10 0.09 -10.35
CA ASP A 19 6.30 -0.16 -11.77
C ASP A 19 6.54 -1.66 -11.94
N PHE A 20 5.53 -2.38 -12.42
CA PHE A 20 5.59 -3.83 -12.63
C PHE A 20 4.63 -4.27 -13.73
N GLU A 21 4.84 -5.48 -14.26
CA GLU A 21 3.96 -6.08 -15.27
C GLU A 21 3.26 -7.31 -14.69
N PHE A 22 1.98 -7.48 -15.01
CA PHE A 22 1.21 -8.66 -14.66
C PHE A 22 0.30 -9.08 -15.82
N GLY A 23 0.45 -10.33 -16.30
CA GLY A 23 -0.37 -10.84 -17.39
C GLY A 23 -0.21 -10.09 -18.72
N GLY A 24 0.95 -9.44 -18.96
CA GLY A 24 1.18 -8.58 -20.12
C GLY A 24 0.62 -7.15 -19.99
N LEU A 25 0.07 -6.80 -18.83
CA LEU A 25 -0.41 -5.45 -18.52
C LEU A 25 0.58 -4.73 -17.60
N ALA A 26 0.98 -3.52 -17.98
CA ALA A 26 1.87 -2.69 -17.18
C ALA A 26 1.07 -1.93 -16.11
N PHE A 27 1.50 -2.07 -14.86
CA PHE A 27 0.99 -1.36 -13.70
C PHE A 27 2.03 -0.33 -13.27
N LYS A 28 1.73 0.94 -13.53
CA LYS A 28 2.59 2.06 -13.16
C LYS A 28 1.77 3.11 -12.42
N PHE A 29 2.03 3.27 -11.12
CA PHE A 29 1.31 4.21 -10.26
C PHE A 29 2.05 4.42 -8.95
N THR A 30 1.64 5.41 -8.17
CA THR A 30 2.16 5.61 -6.81
C THR A 30 1.13 5.16 -5.80
N ALA A 31 1.43 4.11 -5.05
CA ALA A 31 0.59 3.62 -3.97
C ALA A 31 0.74 4.52 -2.73
N GLN A 32 -0.37 4.83 -2.09
CA GLN A 32 -0.41 5.57 -0.83
C GLN A 32 -0.64 4.58 0.30
N ILE A 33 0.39 4.38 1.12
CA ILE A 33 0.41 3.37 2.17
C ILE A 33 0.25 4.06 3.52
N LYS A 34 -0.69 3.60 4.34
CA LYS A 34 -0.85 4.07 5.72
C LYS A 34 0.43 3.81 6.51
N LEU A 35 0.99 4.83 7.16
CA LEU A 35 2.07 4.63 8.13
C LEU A 35 1.50 3.95 9.38
N ILE A 36 2.13 2.86 9.82
CA ILE A 36 1.72 2.11 11.00
C ILE A 36 2.85 2.00 12.01
N THR A 37 2.52 1.63 13.24
CA THR A 37 3.49 1.42 14.33
C THR A 37 4.27 0.12 14.16
N GLN A 38 5.40 0.00 14.87
CA GLN A 38 6.19 -1.25 14.90
C GLN A 38 5.34 -2.45 15.35
N SER A 39 4.51 -2.27 16.38
CA SER A 39 3.65 -3.35 16.86
C SER A 39 2.62 -3.79 15.82
N GLU A 40 2.06 -2.85 15.05
CA GLU A 40 1.13 -3.17 13.96
C GLU A 40 1.82 -3.93 12.81
N ILE A 41 3.06 -3.59 12.46
CA ILE A 41 3.78 -4.31 11.40
C ILE A 41 4.18 -5.70 11.88
N ASP A 42 4.60 -5.85 13.13
CA ASP A 42 4.92 -7.16 13.72
C ASP A 42 3.68 -8.08 13.74
N GLU A 43 2.51 -7.54 14.04
CA GLU A 43 1.23 -8.26 13.96
C GLU A 43 0.90 -8.70 12.53
N ILE A 44 1.19 -7.84 11.53
CA ILE A 44 0.97 -8.16 10.13
C ILE A 44 1.92 -9.25 9.64
N THR A 45 3.21 -9.17 9.99
CA THR A 45 4.24 -10.09 9.47
C THR A 45 4.33 -11.40 10.25
N SER A 46 3.96 -11.39 11.53
CA SER A 46 3.94 -12.60 12.38
C SER A 46 2.56 -13.28 12.38
N GLY A 47 1.52 -12.54 11.99
CA GLY A 47 0.16 -13.06 11.88
C GLY A 47 -0.06 -13.85 10.60
N ASN A 48 -1.11 -14.67 10.60
CA ASN A 48 -1.53 -15.44 9.43
C ASN A 48 -2.53 -14.64 8.57
N LEU A 49 -2.21 -13.37 8.29
CA LEU A 49 -3.03 -12.49 7.46
C LEU A 49 -2.84 -12.85 5.98
N SER A 50 -3.93 -12.86 5.22
CA SER A 50 -3.81 -13.01 3.76
C SER A 50 -3.24 -11.73 3.16
N ASP A 51 -2.57 -11.84 2.02
CA ASP A 51 -2.08 -10.67 1.28
C ASP A 51 -3.18 -9.64 1.01
N ALA A 52 -4.40 -10.11 0.70
CA ALA A 52 -5.54 -9.23 0.50
C ALA A 52 -5.89 -8.44 1.77
N ASP A 53 -5.83 -9.07 2.95
CA ASP A 53 -6.09 -8.39 4.22
C ASP A 53 -4.99 -7.38 4.57
N VAL A 54 -3.74 -7.70 4.24
CA VAL A 54 -2.62 -6.76 4.37
C VAL A 54 -2.86 -5.53 3.51
N VAL A 55 -3.23 -5.71 2.24
CA VAL A 55 -3.50 -4.60 1.33
C VAL A 55 -4.71 -3.78 1.79
N ARG A 56 -5.80 -4.42 2.22
CA ARG A 56 -6.96 -3.71 2.76
C ARG A 56 -6.61 -2.83 3.96
N LYS A 57 -5.69 -3.29 4.81
CA LYS A 57 -5.23 -2.53 5.99
C LYS A 57 -4.28 -1.38 5.64
N LEU A 58 -3.41 -1.59 4.65
CA LEU A 58 -2.27 -0.68 4.42
C LEU A 58 -2.46 0.24 3.21
N LEU A 59 -3.10 -0.21 2.14
CA LEU A 59 -3.28 0.57 0.91
C LEU A 59 -4.53 1.45 1.03
N VAL A 60 -4.31 2.75 1.27
CA VAL A 60 -5.37 3.74 1.50
C VAL A 60 -5.64 4.62 0.28
N GLY A 61 -4.81 4.54 -0.75
CA GLY A 61 -4.95 5.35 -1.96
C GLY A 61 -3.94 4.97 -3.04
N TRP A 62 -4.09 5.58 -4.21
CA TRP A 62 -3.04 5.65 -5.23
C TRP A 62 -3.21 6.90 -6.11
N THR A 63 -2.13 7.28 -6.79
CA THR A 63 -2.12 8.35 -7.78
C THR A 63 -1.39 7.92 -9.04
N GLY A 64 -1.77 8.51 -10.19
CA GLY A 64 -1.16 8.20 -11.48
C GLY A 64 -1.44 6.78 -11.97
N PHE A 65 -2.49 6.13 -11.46
CA PHE A 65 -2.95 4.85 -12.00
C PHE A 65 -3.80 5.14 -13.24
N THR A 66 -3.31 4.72 -14.40
CA THR A 66 -3.99 4.93 -15.68
C THR A 66 -4.47 3.60 -16.25
N TYR A 67 -5.72 3.55 -16.71
CA TYR A 67 -6.29 2.41 -17.44
C TYR A 67 -6.77 2.91 -18.80
N GLU A 68 -6.31 2.27 -19.89
CA GLU A 68 -6.65 2.65 -21.27
C GLU A 68 -6.41 4.13 -21.63
N GLY A 69 -5.47 4.78 -20.94
CA GLY A 69 -5.15 6.20 -21.16
C GLY A 69 -6.00 7.19 -20.34
N GLU A 70 -6.94 6.69 -19.54
CA GLU A 70 -7.71 7.48 -18.58
C GLU A 70 -7.17 7.30 -17.16
N ASP A 71 -7.17 8.38 -16.38
CA ASP A 71 -6.86 8.31 -14.95
C ASP A 71 -7.96 7.49 -14.24
N ALA A 72 -7.54 6.41 -13.60
CA ALA A 72 -8.38 5.55 -12.78
C ALA A 72 -8.17 5.92 -11.30
N PRO A 73 -9.00 6.83 -10.74
CA PRO A 73 -8.84 7.27 -9.36
C PRO A 73 -9.05 6.11 -8.39
N TYR A 74 -8.49 6.26 -7.19
CA TYR A 74 -8.70 5.29 -6.13
C TYR A 74 -10.19 5.09 -5.82
N SER A 75 -10.60 3.84 -5.76
CA SER A 75 -11.87 3.44 -5.19
C SER A 75 -11.74 2.09 -4.49
N GLU A 76 -12.53 1.89 -3.43
CA GLU A 76 -12.59 0.61 -2.74
C GLU A 76 -13.01 -0.52 -3.69
N GLY A 77 -13.92 -0.26 -4.64
CA GLY A 77 -14.32 -1.24 -5.66
C GLY A 77 -13.15 -1.69 -6.54
N ALA A 78 -12.41 -0.73 -7.10
CA ALA A 78 -11.22 -1.04 -7.91
C ALA A 78 -10.14 -1.77 -7.10
N LYS A 79 -9.97 -1.41 -5.81
CA LYS A 79 -9.04 -2.11 -4.92
C LYS A 79 -9.47 -3.58 -4.76
N GLU A 80 -10.73 -3.84 -4.43
CA GLU A 80 -11.23 -5.20 -4.28
C GLU A 80 -11.14 -6.02 -5.57
N GLU A 81 -11.36 -5.40 -6.73
CA GLU A 81 -11.14 -6.04 -8.04
C GLU A 81 -9.67 -6.43 -8.26
N MET A 82 -8.72 -5.58 -7.87
CA MET A 82 -7.29 -5.95 -7.91
C MET A 82 -6.98 -7.11 -6.96
N LEU A 83 -7.58 -7.11 -5.76
CA LEU A 83 -7.37 -8.15 -4.75
C LEU A 83 -8.00 -9.50 -5.10
N ALA A 84 -8.93 -9.54 -6.07
CA ALA A 84 -9.42 -10.79 -6.63
C ALA A 84 -8.31 -11.60 -7.33
N TYR A 85 -7.22 -10.94 -7.76
CA TYR A 85 -6.06 -11.59 -8.35
C TYR A 85 -4.97 -11.80 -7.29
N GLY A 86 -4.80 -13.05 -6.83
CA GLY A 86 -3.88 -13.39 -5.73
C GLY A 86 -2.43 -12.91 -5.93
N ALA A 87 -1.92 -12.91 -7.16
CA ALA A 87 -0.57 -12.40 -7.45
C ALA A 87 -0.48 -10.86 -7.37
N LEU A 88 -1.53 -10.13 -7.74
CA LEU A 88 -1.60 -8.68 -7.52
C LEU A 88 -1.70 -8.38 -6.02
N ALA A 89 -2.54 -9.11 -5.29
CA ALA A 89 -2.63 -8.99 -3.84
C ALA A 89 -1.26 -9.19 -3.17
N ALA A 90 -0.54 -10.26 -3.53
CA ALA A 90 0.81 -10.53 -3.02
C ALA A 90 1.82 -9.42 -3.36
N ARG A 91 1.79 -8.89 -4.59
CA ARG A 91 2.70 -7.81 -5.01
C ARG A 91 2.44 -6.52 -4.24
N LEU A 92 1.17 -6.14 -4.09
CA LEU A 92 0.75 -4.95 -3.35
C LEU A 92 1.01 -5.09 -1.84
N SER A 93 0.78 -6.27 -1.28
CA SER A 93 1.09 -6.62 0.11
C SER A 93 2.57 -6.45 0.40
N SER A 94 3.43 -7.07 -0.42
CA SER A 94 4.88 -6.96 -0.30
C SER A 94 5.37 -5.50 -0.42
N ALA A 95 4.84 -4.74 -1.38
CA ALA A 95 5.18 -3.34 -1.54
C ALA A 95 4.75 -2.49 -0.33
N SER A 96 3.58 -2.77 0.24
CA SER A 96 3.04 -2.07 1.41
C SER A 96 3.91 -2.29 2.65
N ILE A 97 4.36 -3.53 2.87
CA ILE A 97 5.28 -3.88 3.96
C ILE A 97 6.66 -3.24 3.73
N GLN A 98 7.19 -3.34 2.50
CA GLN A 98 8.48 -2.74 2.15
C GLN A 98 8.50 -1.23 2.37
N ALA A 99 7.38 -0.55 2.10
CA ALA A 99 7.25 0.89 2.35
C ALA A 99 7.48 1.25 3.83
N GLN A 100 7.01 0.43 4.76
CA GLN A 100 7.22 0.66 6.19
C GLN A 100 8.70 0.56 6.56
N TYR A 101 9.39 -0.49 6.11
CA TYR A 101 10.82 -0.67 6.38
C TYR A 101 11.67 0.43 5.74
N ALA A 102 11.36 0.84 4.51
CA ALA A 102 12.10 1.90 3.83
C ALA A 102 12.02 3.26 4.55
N VAL A 103 10.91 3.55 5.23
CA VAL A 103 10.78 4.75 6.07
C VAL A 103 11.57 4.62 7.38
N GLN A 104 11.63 3.41 7.96
CA GLN A 104 12.45 3.14 9.14
C GLN A 104 13.95 3.24 8.86
N GLU A 105 14.43 2.74 7.72
CA GLU A 105 15.86 2.77 7.36
C GLU A 105 16.39 4.16 7.00
N LYS A 106 15.51 5.06 6.54
CA LYS A 106 15.88 6.43 6.13
C LYS A 106 15.93 7.45 7.28
N ASN A 107 15.55 7.07 8.51
CA ASN A 107 15.48 7.96 9.67
C ASN A 107 16.24 7.39 10.87
#